data_AF-A0A5B7BUE5-F1
#
_entry.id   AF-A0A5B7BUE5-F1
#
_cell.length_a   1.000
_cell.length_b   1.000
_cell.length_c   1.000
_cell.angle_alpha   90.00
_cell.angle_beta   90.00
_cell.angle_gamma   90.00
#
_symmetry.space_group_name_H-M   'P 1'
#
loop_
_entity.id
_entity.type
_entity.pdbx_description
1 polymer ?
#
loop_
_entity_poly.entity_id
_entity_poly.type
_entity_poly.pdbx_seq_one_letter_code
_entity_poly.pdbx_strand_id
1 'polypeptide(L)'
;CPRLLEFEFLKKWEVGFSEMGVSSITSLMIKSVLEVSSKFSLGPDDLSRCVQRLKGLGFSDGTVTRLLEEYPMVILMSKRGICEIIEFLVRIGIDRSQVDRIFNLFPGILVFGVEKKLKPLFNEFKNLGFSWDVVSKEILRDPRVLGLELGELSHCLQMLRSLRCRVPITEKIYSKGAFRAGFEVKLRID
;
A
#
# COMPACT_ATOMS: atom_id res chain seq x y z
N CYS A 1 -2.29 -26.90 -2.89
CA CYS A 1 -1.19 -27.21 -3.81
C CYS A 1 -0.34 -28.31 -3.17
N PRO A 2 -0.23 -29.53 -3.72
CA PRO A 2 0.43 -30.67 -3.06
C PRO A 2 1.94 -30.45 -2.81
N ARG A 3 2.61 -29.59 -3.58
CA ARG A 3 4.04 -29.27 -3.41
C ARG A 3 4.39 -28.60 -2.08
N LEU A 4 3.43 -27.92 -1.43
CA LEU A 4 3.68 -27.25 -0.15
C LEU A 4 3.92 -28.24 1.01
N LEU A 5 3.55 -29.51 0.84
CA LEU A 5 3.73 -30.57 1.83
C LEU A 5 4.96 -31.44 1.55
N GLU A 6 5.71 -31.14 0.49
CA GLU A 6 6.94 -31.89 0.17
C GLU A 6 8.03 -31.56 1.20
N PHE A 7 8.55 -32.59 1.87
CA PHE A 7 9.53 -32.44 2.94
C PHE A 7 10.81 -31.69 2.50
N GLU A 8 11.32 -32.03 1.31
CA GLU A 8 12.52 -31.37 0.76
C GLU A 8 12.29 -29.88 0.50
N PHE A 9 11.09 -29.52 0.03
CA PHE A 9 10.70 -28.14 -0.17
C PHE A 9 10.69 -27.38 1.16
N LEU A 10 10.02 -27.92 2.19
CA LEU A 10 9.94 -27.26 3.51
C LEU A 10 11.31 -27.13 4.18
N LYS A 11 12.16 -28.16 4.13
CA LYS A 11 13.51 -28.13 4.69
C LYS A 11 14.39 -27.07 4.03
N LYS A 12 14.28 -26.91 2.71
CA LYS A 12 15.00 -25.85 1.97
C LYS A 12 14.56 -24.46 2.42
N TRP A 13 13.27 -24.25 2.66
CA TRP A 13 12.72 -22.97 3.08
C TRP A 13 12.98 -22.63 4.55
N GLU A 14 13.11 -23.63 5.43
CA GLU A 14 13.48 -23.43 6.84
C GLU A 14 14.83 -22.70 6.98
N VAL A 15 15.85 -23.14 6.22
CA VAL A 15 17.15 -22.46 6.15
C VAL A 15 16.99 -21.06 5.55
N GLY A 16 16.20 -20.95 4.48
CA GLY A 16 15.93 -19.68 3.80
C GLY A 16 15.35 -18.59 4.71
N PHE A 17 14.36 -18.93 5.52
CA PHE A 17 13.78 -17.99 6.48
C PHE A 17 14.72 -17.63 7.63
N SER A 18 15.64 -18.54 7.99
CA SER A 18 16.65 -18.27 9.01
C SER A 18 17.72 -17.28 8.53
N GLU A 19 18.01 -17.28 7.23
CA GLU A 19 19.08 -16.46 6.61
C GLU A 19 18.58 -15.20 5.90
N MET A 20 17.26 -15.01 5.72
CA MET A 20 16.72 -13.88 4.95
C MET A 20 17.02 -12.50 5.54
N GLY A 21 17.45 -12.44 6.82
CA GLY A 21 17.89 -11.22 7.46
C GLY A 21 16.77 -10.25 7.83
N VAL A 22 15.56 -10.73 8.13
CA VAL A 22 14.46 -9.93 8.72
C VAL A 22 14.18 -10.46 10.11
N SER A 23 14.15 -9.57 11.11
CA SER A 23 13.96 -9.93 12.52
C SER A 23 12.52 -10.28 12.90
N SER A 24 11.53 -9.71 12.21
CA SER A 24 10.11 -9.91 12.49
C SER A 24 9.48 -10.93 11.54
N ILE A 25 9.75 -12.22 11.76
CA ILE A 25 9.16 -13.30 10.97
C ILE A 25 7.80 -13.70 11.57
N THR A 26 6.74 -13.75 10.75
CA THR A 26 5.41 -14.20 11.19
C THR A 26 4.98 -15.46 10.46
N SER A 27 4.05 -16.21 11.06
CA SER A 27 3.45 -17.38 10.42
C SER A 27 2.68 -17.03 9.14
N LEU A 28 2.05 -15.86 9.09
CA LEU A 28 1.36 -15.35 7.91
C LEU A 28 2.34 -15.07 6.78
N MET A 29 3.47 -14.41 7.08
CA MET A 29 4.51 -14.12 6.10
C MET A 29 5.06 -15.41 5.50
N ILE A 30 5.40 -16.39 6.36
CA ILE A 30 5.88 -17.71 5.93
C ILE A 30 4.86 -18.35 4.99
N LYS A 31 3.57 -18.39 5.38
CA LYS A 31 2.51 -18.95 4.55
C LYS A 31 2.41 -18.24 3.18
N SER A 32 2.30 -16.92 3.17
CA SER A 32 2.19 -16.11 1.94
C SER A 32 3.38 -16.32 1.01
N VAL A 33 4.60 -16.35 1.57
CA VAL A 33 5.83 -16.57 0.79
C VAL A 33 5.89 -18.00 0.24
N LEU A 34 5.56 -19.02 1.02
CA LEU A 34 5.56 -20.41 0.54
C LEU A 34 4.51 -20.61 -0.56
N GLU A 35 3.33 -20.03 -0.43
CA GLU A 35 2.26 -20.08 -1.44
C GLU A 35 2.69 -19.47 -2.78
N VAL A 36 3.25 -18.25 -2.76
CA VAL A 36 3.77 -17.61 -3.98
C VAL A 36 4.96 -18.40 -4.54
N SER A 37 5.82 -18.91 -3.67
CA SER A 37 7.02 -19.63 -4.09
C SER A 37 6.69 -20.96 -4.75
N SER A 38 5.70 -21.69 -4.23
CA SER A 38 5.18 -22.90 -4.87
C SER A 38 4.55 -22.60 -6.22
N LYS A 39 3.82 -21.49 -6.34
CA LYS A 39 3.12 -21.09 -7.58
C LYS A 39 4.07 -20.64 -8.69
N PHE A 40 5.14 -19.95 -8.34
CA PHE A 40 6.08 -19.35 -9.29
C PHE A 40 7.47 -20.02 -9.31
N SER A 41 7.61 -21.17 -8.64
CA SER A 41 8.86 -21.93 -8.51
C SER A 41 10.03 -21.09 -7.96
N LEU A 42 9.75 -20.25 -6.97
CA LEU A 42 10.76 -19.41 -6.33
C LEU A 42 11.57 -20.21 -5.31
N GLY A 43 12.82 -19.80 -5.11
CA GLY A 43 13.69 -20.32 -4.06
C GLY A 43 13.95 -19.29 -2.95
N PRO A 44 14.58 -19.74 -1.84
CA PRO A 44 15.06 -18.85 -0.78
C PRO A 44 15.92 -17.68 -1.29
N ASP A 45 16.76 -17.89 -2.30
CA ASP A 45 17.60 -16.83 -2.86
C ASP A 45 16.79 -15.70 -3.51
N ASP A 46 15.62 -16.00 -4.07
CA ASP A 46 14.70 -14.99 -4.61
C ASP A 46 14.12 -14.13 -3.49
N LEU A 47 13.74 -14.75 -2.38
CA LEU A 47 13.30 -14.05 -1.17
C LEU A 47 14.43 -13.17 -0.63
N SER A 48 15.63 -13.72 -0.45
CA SER A 48 16.78 -12.99 0.08
C SER A 48 17.15 -11.78 -0.79
N ARG A 49 17.14 -11.93 -2.12
CA ARG A 49 17.32 -10.80 -3.05
C ARG A 49 16.21 -9.76 -2.91
N CYS A 50 14.96 -10.19 -2.74
CA CYS A 50 13.83 -9.29 -2.51
C CYS A 50 14.03 -8.48 -1.21
N VAL A 51 14.35 -9.15 -0.10
CA VAL A 51 14.58 -8.50 1.20
C VAL A 51 15.72 -7.48 1.10
N GLN A 52 16.87 -7.87 0.54
CA GLN A 52 18.01 -6.98 0.34
C GLN A 52 17.63 -5.76 -0.51
N ARG A 53 16.84 -5.96 -1.58
CA ARG A 53 16.34 -4.87 -2.42
C ARG A 53 15.44 -3.92 -1.64
N LEU A 54 14.48 -4.43 -0.86
CA LEU A 54 13.57 -3.59 -0.07
C LEU A 54 14.33 -2.83 1.03
N LYS A 55 15.28 -3.48 1.72
CA LYS A 55 16.16 -2.83 2.69
C LYS A 55 17.05 -1.77 2.07
N GLY A 56 17.59 -2.03 0.87
CA GLY A 56 18.36 -1.05 0.09
C GLY A 56 17.52 0.14 -0.39
N LEU A 57 16.18 0.02 -0.39
CA LEU A 57 15.23 1.12 -0.56
C LEU A 57 14.84 1.75 0.78
N GLY A 58 15.52 1.45 1.88
CA GLY A 58 15.28 2.06 3.20
C GLY A 58 13.97 1.62 3.87
N PHE A 59 13.37 0.49 3.47
CA PHE A 59 12.23 -0.07 4.20
C PHE A 59 12.71 -0.77 5.48
N SER A 60 11.97 -0.57 6.56
CA SER A 60 12.21 -1.23 7.85
C SER A 60 11.84 -2.71 7.80
N ASP A 61 12.38 -3.51 8.72
CA ASP A 61 12.03 -4.93 8.84
C ASP A 61 10.52 -5.15 8.95
N GLY A 62 9.83 -4.32 9.74
CA GLY A 62 8.38 -4.40 9.89
C GLY A 62 7.63 -4.13 8.58
N THR A 63 8.09 -3.18 7.77
CA THR A 63 7.51 -2.92 6.44
C THR A 63 7.80 -4.08 5.50
N VAL A 64 9.02 -4.60 5.46
CA VAL A 64 9.37 -5.77 4.62
C VAL A 64 8.47 -6.96 4.96
N THR A 65 8.28 -7.25 6.25
CA THR A 65 7.36 -8.30 6.71
C THR A 65 5.93 -8.04 6.22
N ARG A 66 5.38 -6.83 6.44
CA ARG A 66 4.02 -6.49 6.00
C ARG A 66 3.83 -6.60 4.49
N LEU A 67 4.82 -6.18 3.71
CA LEU A 67 4.80 -6.32 2.26
C LEU A 67 4.79 -7.80 1.84
N LEU A 68 5.59 -8.65 2.47
CA LEU A 68 5.62 -10.09 2.16
C LEU A 68 4.37 -10.84 2.64
N GLU A 69 3.72 -10.38 3.71
CA GLU A 69 2.45 -10.91 4.21
C GLU A 69 1.29 -10.60 3.27
N GLU A 70 1.05 -9.32 2.99
CA GLU A 70 -0.13 -8.86 2.27
C GLU A 70 0.07 -8.82 0.75
N TYR A 71 1.32 -8.68 0.30
CA TYR A 71 1.66 -8.61 -1.12
C TYR A 71 2.93 -9.42 -1.47
N PRO A 72 2.92 -10.75 -1.28
CA PRO A 72 4.09 -11.62 -1.53
C PRO A 72 4.60 -11.57 -2.98
N MET A 73 3.78 -11.08 -3.92
CA MET A 73 4.20 -10.80 -5.30
C MET A 73 5.32 -9.76 -5.41
N VAL A 74 5.60 -8.99 -4.35
CA VAL A 74 6.75 -8.07 -4.27
C VAL A 74 8.10 -8.76 -4.53
N ILE A 75 8.19 -10.08 -4.28
CA ILE A 75 9.40 -10.88 -4.57
C ILE A 75 9.76 -10.78 -6.06
N LEU A 76 8.75 -10.83 -6.92
CA LEU A 76 8.86 -10.81 -8.38
C LEU A 76 9.00 -9.40 -8.97
N MET A 77 8.76 -8.35 -8.18
CA MET A 77 8.79 -6.97 -8.69
C MET A 77 10.22 -6.49 -8.96
N SER A 78 10.39 -5.66 -9.98
CA SER A 78 11.68 -5.00 -10.22
C SER A 78 11.88 -3.84 -9.23
N LYS A 79 13.15 -3.52 -8.93
CA LYS A 79 13.50 -2.33 -8.14
C LYS A 79 12.89 -1.05 -8.74
N ARG A 80 12.90 -0.96 -10.07
CA ARG A 80 12.37 0.17 -10.83
C ARG A 80 10.90 0.44 -10.51
N GLY A 81 10.05 -0.59 -10.51
CA GLY A 81 8.61 -0.40 -10.25
C GLY A 81 8.33 0.18 -8.86
N ILE A 82 9.09 -0.25 -7.85
CA ILE A 82 8.97 0.28 -6.49
C ILE A 82 9.51 1.71 -6.42
N CYS A 83 10.66 1.99 -7.04
CA CYS A 83 11.23 3.34 -7.12
C CYS A 83 10.27 4.33 -7.78
N GLU A 84 9.61 3.96 -8.88
CA GLU A 84 8.67 4.84 -9.59
C GLU A 84 7.52 5.30 -8.66
N ILE A 85 7.00 4.39 -7.81
CA ILE A 85 5.97 4.73 -6.80
C ILE A 85 6.55 5.67 -5.75
N ILE A 86 7.74 5.37 -5.22
CA ILE A 86 8.40 6.20 -4.19
C ILE A 86 8.66 7.62 -4.73
N GLU A 87 9.23 7.74 -5.92
CA GLU A 87 9.52 9.02 -6.58
C GLU A 87 8.24 9.81 -6.85
N PHE A 88 7.16 9.13 -7.24
CA PHE A 88 5.86 9.76 -7.39
C PHE A 88 5.36 10.35 -6.06
N LEU A 89 5.40 9.59 -4.96
CA LEU A 89 5.01 10.08 -3.62
C LEU A 89 5.87 11.26 -3.17
N VAL A 90 7.18 11.22 -3.39
CA VAL A 90 8.06 12.34 -3.05
C VAL A 90 7.71 13.59 -3.86
N ARG A 91 7.45 13.43 -5.16
CA ARG A 91 7.13 14.55 -6.07
C ARG A 91 5.82 15.26 -5.72
N ILE A 92 4.85 14.58 -5.10
CA ILE A 92 3.58 15.18 -4.64
C ILE A 92 3.71 15.84 -3.25
N GLY A 93 4.91 15.83 -2.65
CA GLY A 93 5.20 16.51 -1.39
C GLY A 93 5.22 15.58 -0.15
N ILE A 94 5.29 14.26 -0.33
CA ILE A 94 5.50 13.34 0.80
C ILE A 94 6.99 13.27 1.11
N ASP A 95 7.36 13.57 2.35
CA ASP A 95 8.75 13.44 2.78
C ASP A 95 9.24 11.99 2.68
N ARG A 96 10.50 11.81 2.25
CA ARG A 96 11.09 10.48 2.05
C ARG A 96 11.08 9.64 3.32
N SER A 97 11.15 10.26 4.51
CA SER A 97 11.11 9.60 5.81
C SER A 97 9.73 8.99 6.11
N GLN A 98 8.66 9.44 5.45
CA GLN A 98 7.30 8.95 5.65
C GLN A 98 6.93 7.80 4.70
N VAL A 99 7.75 7.55 3.68
CA VAL A 99 7.48 6.50 2.67
C VAL A 99 7.42 5.12 3.30
N ASP A 100 8.33 4.79 4.23
CA ASP A 100 8.30 3.49 4.92
C ASP A 100 6.94 3.24 5.60
N ARG A 101 6.44 4.24 6.32
CA ARG A 101 5.15 4.19 7.01
C ARG A 101 3.97 3.99 6.05
N ILE A 102 3.99 4.62 4.87
CA ILE A 102 2.93 4.47 3.87
C ILE A 102 2.85 3.02 3.37
N PHE A 103 3.99 2.43 3.01
CA PHE A 103 4.05 1.05 2.52
C PHE A 103 3.72 0.05 3.64
N ASN A 104 4.07 0.37 4.89
CA ASN A 104 3.70 -0.45 6.04
C ASN A 104 2.19 -0.51 6.28
N LEU A 105 1.53 0.66 6.22
CA LEU A 105 0.10 0.80 6.47
C LEU A 105 -0.76 0.37 5.28
N PHE A 106 -0.22 0.45 4.06
CA PHE A 106 -0.94 0.09 2.85
C PHE A 106 -0.03 -0.58 1.80
N PRO A 107 0.34 -1.86 2.02
CA PRO A 107 1.11 -2.67 1.07
C PRO A 107 0.51 -2.73 -0.34
N GLY A 108 -0.82 -2.64 -0.45
CA GLY A 108 -1.57 -2.68 -1.70
C GLY A 108 -1.18 -1.61 -2.73
N ILE A 109 -0.49 -0.54 -2.31
CA ILE A 109 0.07 0.48 -3.22
C ILE A 109 0.95 -0.13 -4.32
N LEU A 110 1.61 -1.27 -4.06
CA LEU A 110 2.50 -1.95 -5.00
C LEU A 110 1.79 -2.49 -6.25
N VAL A 111 0.46 -2.66 -6.21
CA VAL A 111 -0.34 -3.05 -7.37
C VAL A 111 -0.55 -1.88 -8.34
N PHE A 112 -0.38 -0.65 -7.87
CA PHE A 112 -0.76 0.53 -8.62
C PHE A 112 0.37 1.02 -9.53
N GLY A 113 0.07 1.05 -10.84
CA GLY A 113 0.93 1.72 -11.80
C GLY A 113 0.83 3.24 -11.67
N VAL A 114 1.97 3.93 -11.62
CA VAL A 114 2.03 5.40 -11.52
C VAL A 114 1.25 6.07 -12.65
N GLU A 115 1.48 5.67 -13.90
CA GLU A 115 0.82 6.28 -15.07
C GLU A 115 -0.66 5.91 -15.18
N LYS A 116 -1.01 4.66 -14.86
CA LYS A 116 -2.35 4.11 -15.13
C LYS A 116 -3.34 4.34 -13.99
N LYS A 117 -2.87 4.48 -12.75
CA LYS A 117 -3.72 4.56 -11.55
C LYS A 117 -3.43 5.82 -10.74
N LEU A 118 -2.20 6.03 -10.29
CA LEU A 118 -1.89 7.11 -9.36
C LEU A 118 -2.03 8.49 -10.02
N LYS A 119 -1.42 8.74 -11.18
CA LYS A 119 -1.54 10.04 -11.85
C LYS A 119 -3.00 10.43 -12.16
N PRO A 120 -3.85 9.57 -12.74
CA PRO A 120 -5.26 9.87 -12.93
C PRO A 120 -6.00 10.21 -11.63
N LEU A 121 -5.77 9.44 -10.55
CA LEU A 121 -6.42 9.66 -9.27
C LEU A 121 -6.08 11.02 -8.67
N PHE A 122 -4.81 11.42 -8.73
CA PHE A 122 -4.40 12.72 -8.21
C PHE A 122 -4.85 13.88 -9.10
N ASN A 123 -4.96 13.67 -10.41
CA ASN A 123 -5.59 14.66 -11.29
C ASN A 123 -7.06 14.87 -10.93
N GLU A 124 -7.80 13.82 -10.57
CA GLU A 124 -9.16 13.95 -10.04
C GLU A 124 -9.17 14.79 -8.77
N PHE A 125 -8.31 14.50 -7.79
CA PHE A 125 -8.24 15.28 -6.55
C PHE A 125 -7.99 16.77 -6.82
N LYS A 126 -7.10 17.08 -7.76
CA LYS A 126 -6.84 18.45 -8.20
C LYS A 126 -8.08 19.07 -8.86
N ASN A 127 -8.78 18.34 -9.73
CA ASN A 127 -10.00 18.82 -10.40
C ASN A 127 -11.16 19.04 -9.42
N LEU A 128 -11.18 18.31 -8.30
CA LEU A 128 -12.11 18.53 -7.18
C LEU A 128 -11.74 19.75 -6.32
N GLY A 129 -10.63 20.43 -6.62
CA GLY A 129 -10.18 21.65 -5.93
C GLY A 129 -9.25 21.40 -4.75
N PHE A 130 -8.74 20.18 -4.56
CA PHE A 130 -7.81 19.89 -3.47
C PHE A 130 -6.36 20.21 -3.87
N SER A 131 -5.66 20.93 -2.99
CA SER A 131 -4.23 21.17 -3.16
C SER A 131 -3.40 19.93 -2.83
N TRP A 132 -2.18 19.86 -3.36
CA TRP A 132 -1.26 18.76 -3.05
C TRP A 132 -0.92 18.66 -1.56
N ASP A 133 -0.89 19.78 -0.84
CA ASP A 133 -0.68 19.78 0.62
C ASP A 133 -1.83 19.07 1.36
N VAL A 134 -3.09 19.34 0.97
CA VAL A 134 -4.26 18.65 1.54
C VAL A 134 -4.20 17.16 1.24
N VAL A 135 -3.92 16.79 -0.02
CA VAL A 135 -3.85 15.39 -0.45
C VAL A 135 -2.73 14.65 0.27
N SER A 136 -1.53 15.23 0.36
CA SER A 136 -0.39 14.62 1.06
C SER A 136 -0.67 14.43 2.55
N LYS A 137 -1.33 15.39 3.23
CA LYS A 137 -1.78 15.24 4.61
C LYS A 137 -2.78 14.11 4.77
N GLU A 138 -3.71 13.95 3.84
CA GLU A 138 -4.71 12.89 3.88
C GLU A 138 -4.11 11.50 3.61
N ILE A 139 -3.12 11.38 2.72
CA ILE A 139 -2.37 10.13 2.52
C ILE A 139 -1.58 9.77 3.77
N LEU A 140 -0.89 10.72 4.39
CA LEU A 140 -0.15 10.48 5.64
C LEU A 140 -1.07 10.09 6.80
N ARG A 141 -2.30 10.59 6.79
CA ARG A 141 -3.33 10.24 7.76
C ARG A 141 -3.91 8.85 7.50
N ASP A 142 -4.19 8.51 6.25
CA ASP A 142 -4.73 7.21 5.84
C ASP A 142 -4.32 6.86 4.39
N PRO A 143 -3.28 6.04 4.19
CA PRO A 143 -2.79 5.70 2.86
C PRO A 143 -3.81 4.96 1.96
N ARG A 144 -4.90 4.42 2.53
CA ARG A 144 -5.97 3.77 1.74
C ARG A 144 -6.67 4.73 0.79
N VAL A 145 -6.52 6.05 0.97
CA VAL A 145 -6.91 7.07 -0.01
C VAL A 145 -6.34 6.78 -1.40
N LEU A 146 -5.14 6.20 -1.49
CA LEU A 146 -4.51 5.83 -2.76
C LEU A 146 -5.23 4.68 -3.48
N GLY A 147 -6.05 3.92 -2.76
CA GLY A 147 -6.86 2.82 -3.28
C GLY A 147 -8.20 3.25 -3.87
N LEU A 148 -8.57 4.53 -3.78
CA LEU A 148 -9.81 5.04 -4.36
C LEU A 148 -9.85 4.83 -5.88
N GLU A 149 -10.98 4.37 -6.38
CA GLU A 149 -11.30 4.37 -7.81
C GLU A 149 -11.71 5.75 -8.29
N LEU A 150 -11.50 5.98 -9.59
CA LEU A 150 -11.84 7.27 -10.19
C LEU A 150 -13.33 7.54 -10.05
N GLY A 151 -13.66 8.74 -9.58
CA GLY A 151 -15.03 9.21 -9.38
C GLY A 151 -15.60 8.88 -8.00
N GLU A 152 -15.02 7.96 -7.23
CA GLU A 152 -15.57 7.57 -5.91
C GLU A 152 -15.60 8.73 -4.93
N LEU A 153 -14.51 9.51 -4.86
CA LEU A 153 -14.46 10.68 -3.99
C LEU A 153 -15.46 11.74 -4.46
N SER A 154 -15.55 11.98 -5.77
CA SER A 154 -16.52 12.93 -6.32
C SER A 154 -17.97 12.55 -5.97
N HIS A 155 -18.30 11.26 -6.07
CA HIS A 155 -19.61 10.72 -5.75
C HIS A 155 -19.91 10.90 -4.27
N CYS A 156 -18.97 10.56 -3.39
CA CYS A 156 -19.14 10.76 -1.95
C CYS A 156 -19.33 12.24 -1.58
N LEU A 157 -18.57 13.14 -2.21
CA LEU A 157 -18.73 14.58 -2.02
C LEU A 157 -20.10 15.08 -2.52
N GLN A 158 -20.59 14.55 -3.63
CA GLN A 158 -21.92 14.88 -4.17
C GLN A 158 -23.03 14.37 -3.23
N MET A 159 -22.90 13.15 -2.72
CA MET A 159 -23.81 12.61 -1.71
C MET A 159 -23.86 13.51 -0.48
N LEU A 160 -22.71 13.92 0.06
CA LEU A 160 -22.68 14.83 1.21
C LEU A 160 -23.36 16.17 0.92
N ARG A 161 -23.18 16.72 -0.30
CA ARG A 161 -23.81 17.98 -0.72
C ARG A 161 -25.33 17.86 -0.88
N SER A 162 -25.85 16.67 -1.19
CA SER A 162 -27.29 16.46 -1.35
C SER A 162 -28.02 16.26 -0.01
N LEU A 163 -27.29 16.01 1.08
CA LEU A 163 -27.85 15.91 2.42
C LEU A 163 -28.39 17.26 2.88
N ARG A 164 -29.69 17.30 3.21
CA ARG A 164 -30.32 18.47 3.84
C ARG A 164 -30.17 18.41 5.37
N CYS A 165 -28.95 18.55 5.83
CA CYS A 165 -28.62 18.57 7.26
C CYS A 165 -28.74 19.98 7.88
N ARG A 166 -28.97 20.03 9.20
CA ARG A 166 -28.86 21.28 9.96
C ARG A 166 -27.40 21.72 10.02
N VAL A 167 -27.15 23.03 10.09
CA VAL A 167 -25.79 23.62 10.09
C VAL A 167 -24.82 22.95 11.07
N PRO A 168 -25.17 22.67 12.34
CA PRO A 168 -24.23 22.03 13.27
C PRO A 168 -23.80 20.61 12.84
N ILE A 169 -24.69 19.88 12.15
CA ILE A 169 -24.39 18.55 11.64
C ILE A 169 -23.44 18.68 10.44
N THR A 170 -23.70 19.63 9.54
CA THR A 170 -22.83 19.93 8.39
C THR A 170 -21.43 20.33 8.86
N GLU A 171 -21.31 21.24 9.82
CA GLU A 171 -20.01 21.64 10.40
C GLU A 171 -19.28 20.45 11.02
N LYS A 172 -19.99 19.56 11.72
CA LYS A 172 -19.40 18.34 12.29
C LYS A 172 -18.87 17.39 11.21
N ILE A 173 -19.64 17.17 10.13
CA ILE A 173 -19.23 16.33 8.99
C ILE A 173 -17.95 16.89 8.35
N TYR A 174 -17.91 18.19 8.11
CA TYR A 174 -16.80 18.85 7.42
C TYR A 174 -15.68 19.32 8.36
N SER A 175 -15.73 18.99 9.65
CA SER A 175 -14.78 19.45 10.68
C SER A 175 -13.31 19.13 10.39
N LYS A 176 -13.04 18.06 9.62
CA LYS A 176 -11.69 17.66 9.18
C LYS A 176 -11.39 18.02 7.72
N GLY A 177 -12.24 18.83 7.09
CA GLY A 177 -12.16 19.20 5.68
C GLY A 177 -12.98 18.28 4.75
N ALA A 178 -13.31 18.81 3.58
CA ALA A 178 -14.17 18.13 2.60
C ALA A 178 -13.57 16.83 2.06
N PHE A 179 -12.25 16.79 1.81
CA PHE A 179 -11.59 15.56 1.39
C PHE A 179 -11.84 14.43 2.39
N ARG A 180 -11.58 14.71 3.68
CA ARG A 180 -11.74 13.73 4.74
C ARG A 180 -13.19 13.30 4.91
N ALA A 181 -14.11 14.24 4.86
CA ALA A 181 -15.54 13.93 4.92
C ALA A 181 -15.97 12.97 3.79
N GLY A 182 -15.57 13.27 2.54
CA GLY A 182 -15.85 12.40 1.39
C GLY A 182 -15.23 11.02 1.53
N PHE A 183 -13.97 10.95 1.97
CA PHE A 183 -13.29 9.67 2.19
C PHE A 183 -13.91 8.84 3.32
N GLU A 184 -14.30 9.48 4.43
CA GLU A 184 -15.00 8.79 5.53
C GLU A 184 -16.38 8.26 5.11
N VAL A 185 -17.03 8.85 4.10
CA VAL A 185 -18.25 8.28 3.51
C VAL A 185 -17.92 7.02 2.73
N LYS A 186 -16.91 7.05 1.86
CA LYS A 186 -16.45 5.88 1.12
C LYS A 186 -16.14 4.70 2.03
N LEU A 187 -15.40 4.92 3.11
CA LEU A 187 -15.05 3.89 4.09
C LEU A 187 -16.25 3.25 4.82
N ARG A 188 -17.46 3.81 4.73
CA ARG A 188 -18.68 3.26 5.34
C ARG A 188 -19.59 2.55 4.34
N ILE A 189 -19.38 2.77 3.04
CA ILE A 189 -20.19 2.18 1.97
C ILE A 189 -19.59 0.85 1.50
N ASP A 190 -18.28 0.65 1.70
CA ASP A 190 -17.58 -0.63 1.56
C ASP A 190 -17.74 -1.50 2.81
#